data_AF-A0AAJ4SG45-F1
#
_entry.id   AF-A0AAJ4SG45-F1
#
_cell.length_a   1.000
_cell.length_b   1.000
_cell.length_c   1.000
_cell.angle_alpha   90.00
_cell.angle_beta   90.00
_cell.angle_gamma   90.00
#
_symmetry.space_group_name_H-M   'P 1'
#
loop_
_entity.id
_entity.type
_entity.pdbx_description
1 polymer ?
#
loop_
_entity_poly.entity_id
_entity_poly.type
_entity_poly.pdbx_seq_one_letter_code
_entity_poly.pdbx_strand_id
1 'polypeptide(L)'
;MKQLIKNRELLTVVFVFIMIGICLLLGLFLNLEQILICISPVLIIFMMFRDWLKGQEEAKNLKHFMVFRLIINIIIFVLMILYIFSSYQSDSGPNILYMLGWCIVIFIGYIIENKYFIKKESGK
;
A
#
# COMPACT_ATOMS: atom_id res chain seq x y z
N MET A 1 -19.65 -10.13 -2.39
CA MET A 1 -18.94 -9.27 -1.41
C MET A 1 -18.43 -10.05 -0.19
N LYS A 2 -19.28 -10.77 0.56
CA LYS A 2 -18.82 -11.60 1.71
C LYS A 2 -17.75 -12.65 1.36
N GLN A 3 -17.87 -13.31 0.20
CA GLN A 3 -16.85 -14.24 -0.30
C GLN A 3 -15.50 -13.55 -0.63
N LEU A 4 -15.53 -12.32 -1.15
CA LEU A 4 -14.31 -11.54 -1.46
C LEU A 4 -13.59 -11.12 -0.19
N ILE A 5 -14.33 -10.75 0.86
CA ILE A 5 -13.77 -10.43 2.18
C ILE A 5 -13.13 -11.67 2.79
N LYS A 6 -13.84 -12.81 2.78
CA LYS A 6 -13.32 -14.09 3.29
C LYS A 6 -12.07 -14.58 2.56
N ASN A 7 -12.01 -14.37 1.25
CA ASN A 7 -10.89 -14.79 0.41
C ASN A 7 -9.91 -13.65 0.10
N ARG A 8 -9.87 -12.60 0.93
CA ARG A 8 -9.05 -11.39 0.73
C ARG A 8 -7.56 -11.71 0.54
N GLU A 9 -7.03 -12.67 1.30
CA GLU A 9 -5.64 -13.11 1.19
C GLU A 9 -5.38 -13.83 -0.13
N LEU A 10 -6.25 -14.76 -0.52
CA LEU A 10 -6.16 -15.45 -1.81
C LEU A 10 -6.22 -14.45 -2.98
N LEU A 11 -7.13 -13.47 -2.91
CA LEU A 11 -7.23 -12.41 -3.91
C LEU A 11 -5.95 -11.58 -3.98
N THR A 12 -5.30 -11.31 -2.85
CA THR A 12 -4.00 -10.63 -2.80
C THR A 12 -2.91 -11.46 -3.48
N VAL A 13 -2.84 -12.75 -3.18
CA VAL A 13 -1.85 -13.65 -3.78
C VAL A 13 -2.04 -13.75 -5.29
N VAL A 14 -3.27 -14.00 -5.75
CA VAL A 14 -3.60 -14.08 -7.18
C VAL A 14 -3.25 -12.78 -7.89
N PHE A 15 -3.60 -11.62 -7.30
CA PHE A 15 -3.24 -10.34 -7.88
C PHE A 15 -1.72 -10.15 -7.99
N VAL A 16 -0.95 -10.48 -6.94
CA VAL A 16 0.53 -10.40 -6.99
C VAL A 16 1.09 -11.28 -8.10
N PHE A 17 0.59 -12.51 -8.27
CA PHE A 17 1.00 -13.38 -9.38
C PHE A 17 0.71 -12.78 -10.75
N ILE A 18 -0.48 -12.21 -10.95
CA ILE A 18 -0.85 -11.51 -12.18
C ILE A 18 0.09 -10.33 -12.42
N MET A 19 0.37 -9.53 -11.38
CA MET A 19 1.25 -8.38 -11.49
C MET A 19 2.68 -8.78 -11.86
N ILE A 20 3.22 -9.86 -11.29
CA ILE A 20 4.53 -10.40 -11.67
C ILE A 20 4.53 -10.79 -13.15
N GLY A 21 3.50 -11.50 -13.62
CA GLY A 21 3.35 -11.85 -15.03
C GLY A 21 3.33 -10.63 -15.95
N ILE A 22 2.57 -9.59 -15.57
CA ILE A 22 2.51 -8.32 -16.30
C ILE A 22 3.88 -7.62 -16.29
N CYS A 23 4.57 -7.54 -15.15
CA CYS A 23 5.92 -6.98 -15.06
C CYS A 23 6.88 -7.67 -16.02
N LEU A 24 6.88 -9.01 -16.05
CA LEU A 24 7.77 -9.80 -16.90
C LEU A 24 7.47 -9.55 -18.38
N LEU A 25 6.18 -9.49 -18.75
CA LEU A 25 5.78 -9.23 -20.14
C LEU A 25 6.13 -7.80 -20.56
N LEU A 26 5.88 -6.80 -19.71
CA LEU A 26 6.28 -5.41 -19.97
C LEU A 26 7.80 -5.25 -20.04
N GLY A 27 8.55 -6.05 -19.26
CA GLY A 27 10.01 -6.10 -19.29
C GLY A 27 10.61 -6.52 -20.63
N LEU A 28 9.83 -7.11 -21.53
CA LEU A 28 10.25 -7.39 -22.91
C LEU A 28 10.27 -6.13 -23.79
N PHE A 29 9.58 -5.07 -23.39
CA PHE A 29 9.35 -3.88 -24.22
C PHE A 29 9.80 -2.56 -23.55
N LEU A 30 9.83 -2.51 -22.23
CA LEU A 30 10.02 -1.29 -21.44
C LEU A 30 11.18 -1.43 -20.46
N ASN A 31 11.82 -0.31 -20.14
CA ASN A 31 12.81 -0.24 -19.07
C ASN A 31 12.13 -0.25 -17.68
N LEU A 32 12.89 -0.64 -16.65
CA LEU A 32 12.38 -0.78 -15.28
C LEU A 32 11.66 0.48 -14.75
N GLU A 33 12.17 1.68 -15.05
CA GLU A 33 11.54 2.95 -14.68
C GLU A 33 10.15 3.12 -15.31
N GLN A 34 10.02 2.80 -16.60
CA GLN A 34 8.74 2.88 -17.33
C GLN A 34 7.73 1.86 -16.82
N ILE A 35 8.20 0.65 -16.46
CA ILE A 35 7.37 -0.38 -15.84
C ILE A 35 6.84 0.11 -14.49
N LEU A 36 7.70 0.70 -13.65
CA LEU A 36 7.30 1.24 -12.34
C LEU A 36 6.25 2.34 -12.49
N ILE A 37 6.43 3.27 -13.43
CA ILE A 37 5.46 4.33 -13.72
C ILE A 37 4.12 3.73 -14.16
N CYS A 38 4.14 2.70 -15.01
CA CYS A 38 2.92 2.05 -15.52
C CYS A 38 2.19 1.25 -14.43
N ILE A 39 2.93 0.57 -13.55
CA ILE A 39 2.38 -0.36 -12.57
C ILE A 39 1.98 0.33 -11.26
N SER A 40 2.66 1.40 -10.87
CA SER A 40 2.40 2.07 -9.59
C SER A 40 0.93 2.50 -9.39
N PRO A 41 0.20 3.05 -10.38
CA PRO A 41 -1.19 3.44 -10.20
C PRO A 41 -2.09 2.22 -9.96
N VAL A 42 -1.83 1.12 -10.68
CA VAL A 42 -2.57 -0.15 -10.53
C VAL A 42 -2.36 -0.73 -9.12
N LEU A 43 -1.12 -0.69 -8.62
CA LEU A 43 -0.81 -1.11 -7.25
C LEU A 43 -1.52 -0.24 -6.21
N ILE A 44 -1.52 1.09 -6.37
CA ILE A 44 -2.18 2.01 -5.44
C ILE A 44 -3.69 1.74 -5.38
N ILE A 45 -4.34 1.61 -6.53
CA ILE A 45 -5.78 1.30 -6.60
C ILE A 45 -6.08 -0.03 -5.92
N PHE A 46 -5.26 -1.06 -6.18
CA PHE A 46 -5.44 -2.37 -5.58
C PHE A 46 -5.24 -2.34 -4.05
N MET A 47 -4.23 -1.63 -3.57
CA MET A 47 -4.01 -1.45 -2.12
C MET A 47 -5.21 -0.77 -1.45
N MET A 48 -5.75 0.30 -2.06
CA MET A 48 -6.95 0.95 -1.56
C MET A 48 -8.18 0.03 -1.55
N PHE A 49 -8.34 -0.78 -2.60
CA PHE A 49 -9.43 -1.76 -2.65
C PHE A 49 -9.29 -2.84 -1.56
N ARG A 50 -8.07 -3.33 -1.32
CA ARG A 50 -7.79 -4.30 -0.25
C ARG A 50 -8.06 -3.70 1.13
N ASP A 51 -7.63 -2.46 1.36
CA ASP A 51 -7.93 -1.73 2.60
C ASP A 51 -9.44 -1.57 2.78
N TRP A 52 -10.17 -1.24 1.71
CA TRP A 52 -11.63 -1.16 1.76
C TRP A 52 -12.28 -2.49 2.14
N LEU A 53 -11.83 -3.61 1.56
CA LEU A 53 -12.30 -4.94 1.95
C LEU A 53 -12.02 -5.25 3.42
N LYS A 54 -10.84 -4.85 3.93
CA LYS A 54 -10.50 -4.96 5.36
C LYS A 54 -11.41 -4.11 6.25
N GLY A 55 -11.66 -2.87 5.85
CA GLY A 55 -12.52 -1.94 6.58
C GLY A 55 -13.96 -2.43 6.70
N GLN A 56 -14.50 -3.13 5.68
CA GLN A 56 -15.85 -3.68 5.73
C GLN A 56 -16.04 -4.71 6.87
N GLU A 57 -15.00 -5.46 7.19
CA GLU A 57 -15.02 -6.49 8.23
C GLU A 57 -14.67 -5.89 9.61
N GLU A 58 -13.51 -5.23 9.67
CA GLU A 58 -12.84 -4.93 10.92
C GLU A 58 -13.09 -3.49 11.43
N ALA A 59 -13.50 -2.54 10.58
CA ALA A 59 -13.57 -1.13 11.00
C ALA A 59 -14.85 -0.79 11.76
N LYS A 60 -14.73 -0.02 12.85
CA LYS A 60 -15.87 0.56 13.60
C LYS A 60 -16.71 1.47 12.71
N ASN A 61 -16.05 2.30 11.91
CA ASN A 61 -16.66 3.20 10.95
C ASN A 61 -15.84 3.20 9.66
N LEU A 62 -16.41 2.62 8.59
CA LEU A 62 -15.74 2.43 7.31
C LEU A 62 -15.24 3.76 6.71
N LYS A 63 -16.07 4.82 6.75
CA LYS A 63 -15.71 6.11 6.15
C LYS A 63 -14.46 6.70 6.80
N HIS A 64 -14.43 6.73 8.13
CA HIS A 64 -13.30 7.28 8.87
C HIS A 64 -12.05 6.42 8.72
N PHE A 65 -12.19 5.09 8.70
CA PHE A 65 -11.09 4.17 8.43
C PHE A 65 -10.48 4.39 7.04
N MET A 66 -11.31 4.54 6.00
CA MET A 66 -10.83 4.76 4.64
C MET A 66 -10.13 6.12 4.47
N VAL A 67 -10.64 7.17 5.11
CA VAL A 67 -9.98 8.49 5.12
C VAL A 67 -8.60 8.39 5.80
N PHE A 68 -8.53 7.72 6.94
CA PHE A 68 -7.27 7.50 7.64
C PHE A 68 -6.25 6.71 6.78
N ARG A 69 -6.68 5.61 6.15
CA ARG A 69 -5.85 4.82 5.22
C ARG A 69 -5.35 5.63 4.04
N LEU A 70 -6.23 6.45 3.45
CA LEU A 70 -5.86 7.33 2.34
C LEU A 70 -4.77 8.33 2.76
N ILE A 71 -4.89 8.95 3.93
CA ILE A 71 -3.87 9.87 4.45
C ILE A 71 -2.52 9.17 4.61
N ILE A 72 -2.50 7.96 5.20
CA ILE A 72 -1.27 7.17 5.33
C ILE A 72 -0.66 6.89 3.95
N ASN A 73 -1.48 6.44 2.99
CA ASN A 73 -1.01 6.12 1.65
C ASN A 73 -0.44 7.35 0.92
N ILE A 74 -1.03 8.53 1.10
CA ILE A 74 -0.49 9.79 0.56
C ILE A 74 0.88 10.10 1.17
N ILE A 75 1.04 9.98 2.49
CA ILE A 75 2.33 10.22 3.16
C ILE A 75 3.40 9.25 2.64
N ILE A 76 3.08 7.96 2.51
CA ILE A 76 3.98 6.94 1.97
C ILE A 76 4.37 7.27 0.52
N PHE A 77 3.40 7.69 -0.30
CA PHE A 77 3.65 8.05 -1.69
C PHE A 77 4.59 9.25 -1.81
N VAL A 78 4.41 10.28 -0.98
CA VAL A 78 5.32 11.44 -0.93
C VAL A 78 6.73 11.01 -0.52
N LEU A 79 6.87 10.14 0.49
CA LEU A 79 8.17 9.61 0.90
C LEU A 79 8.84 8.78 -0.20
N MET A 80 8.09 7.99 -0.97
CA MET A 80 8.63 7.27 -2.13
C MET A 80 9.14 8.23 -3.21
N ILE A 81 8.38 9.28 -3.52
CA ILE A 81 8.82 10.29 -4.49
C ILE A 81 10.11 10.96 -4.02
N LEU A 82 10.19 11.37 -2.75
CA LEU A 82 11.39 11.98 -2.18
C LEU A 82 12.60 11.03 -2.22
N TYR A 83 12.38 9.74 -1.95
CA TYR A 83 13.41 8.71 -2.08
C TYR A 83 13.93 8.63 -3.52
N ILE A 84 13.05 8.57 -4.51
CA ILE A 84 13.40 8.52 -5.94
C ILE A 84 14.15 9.78 -6.37
N PHE A 85 13.67 10.97 -5.98
CA PHE A 85 14.38 12.22 -6.28
C PHE A 85 15.78 12.25 -5.66
N SER A 86 15.90 11.74 -4.43
CA SER A 86 17.21 11.65 -3.77
C SER A 86 18.18 10.73 -4.50
N SER A 87 17.71 9.63 -5.12
CA SER A 87 18.58 8.78 -5.95
C SER A 87 19.08 9.45 -7.22
N TYR A 88 18.33 10.39 -7.79
CA TYR A 88 18.75 11.11 -9.00
C TYR A 88 19.68 12.31 -8.73
N GLN A 89 19.64 12.89 -7.52
CA GLN A 89 20.46 14.06 -7.16
C GLN A 89 21.77 13.72 -6.45
N SER A 90 21.91 12.50 -5.93
CA SER A 90 22.98 12.10 -5.00
C SER A 90 23.93 11.09 -5.63
N ASP A 91 25.19 11.47 -5.83
CA ASP A 91 26.27 10.53 -6.24
C ASP A 91 26.52 9.43 -5.19
N SER A 92 26.08 9.63 -3.95
CA SER A 92 26.23 8.69 -2.83
C SER A 92 25.03 7.75 -2.66
N GLY A 93 24.08 7.76 -3.59
CA GLY A 93 22.89 6.91 -3.58
C GLY A 93 21.72 7.52 -2.80
N PRO A 94 20.55 6.84 -2.78
CA PRO A 94 19.33 7.36 -2.19
C PRO A 94 19.44 7.56 -0.68
N ASN A 95 18.82 8.63 -0.18
CA ASN A 95 18.85 8.96 1.24
C ASN A 95 17.99 7.98 2.06
N ILE A 96 18.67 7.16 2.88
CA ILE A 96 18.05 6.11 3.69
C ILE A 96 17.05 6.65 4.73
N LEU A 97 17.12 7.94 5.08
CA LEU A 97 16.17 8.58 5.99
C LEU A 97 14.73 8.53 5.45
N TYR A 98 14.53 8.61 4.13
CA TYR A 98 13.19 8.48 3.54
C TYR A 98 12.63 7.07 3.69
N MET A 99 13.50 6.05 3.56
CA MET A 99 13.14 4.65 3.80
C MET A 99 12.77 4.41 5.28
N LEU A 100 13.55 4.97 6.21
CA LEU A 100 13.23 4.91 7.65
C LEU A 100 11.94 5.64 7.98
N GLY A 101 11.69 6.80 7.36
CA GLY A 101 10.45 7.55 7.50
C GLY A 101 9.23 6.71 7.09
N TRP A 102 9.34 5.94 6.02
CA TRP A 102 8.28 5.03 5.58
C TRP A 102 7.97 3.96 6.65
N CYS A 103 9.00 3.31 7.19
CA CYS A 103 8.83 2.32 8.26
C CYS A 103 8.10 2.90 9.49
N ILE A 104 8.49 4.10 9.90
CA ILE A 104 7.87 4.80 11.04
C ILE A 104 6.40 5.10 10.77
N VAL A 105 6.06 5.59 9.57
CA VAL A 105 4.67 5.92 9.20
C VAL A 105 3.80 4.66 9.20
N ILE A 106 4.29 3.53 8.66
CA ILE A 106 3.55 2.25 8.72
C ILE A 106 3.32 1.83 10.17
N PHE A 107 4.36 1.90 11.01
CA PHE A 107 4.29 1.45 12.39
C PHE A 107 3.31 2.28 13.22
N ILE A 108 3.41 3.61 13.15
CA ILE A 108 2.48 4.53 13.82
C ILE A 108 1.07 4.33 13.29
N GLY A 109 0.93 4.20 11.96
CA GLY A 109 -0.34 3.93 11.30
C GLY A 109 -1.03 2.68 11.86
N TYR A 110 -0.27 1.58 12.02
CA TYR A 110 -0.77 0.33 12.60
C TYR A 110 -1.26 0.51 14.05
N ILE A 111 -0.50 1.23 14.89
CA ILE A 111 -0.90 1.48 16.29
C ILE A 111 -2.20 2.28 16.35
N ILE A 112 -2.29 3.36 15.58
CA ILE A 112 -3.47 4.24 15.54
C ILE A 112 -4.68 3.47 14.99
N GLU A 113 -4.49 2.70 13.92
CA GLU A 113 -5.52 1.86 13.31
C GLU A 113 -6.17 0.93 14.34
N ASN A 114 -5.35 0.12 15.02
CA ASN A 114 -5.84 -0.85 16.00
C ASN A 114 -6.51 -0.19 17.20
N LYS A 115 -6.02 0.97 17.64
CA LYS A 115 -6.57 1.65 18.82
C LYS A 115 -7.90 2.33 18.51
N TYR A 116 -7.98 3.05 17.39
CA TYR A 116 -9.09 3.96 17.13
C TYR A 116 -10.10 3.40 16.13
N PHE A 117 -9.64 2.71 15.08
CA PHE A 117 -10.48 2.41 13.92
C PHE A 117 -10.97 0.96 13.84
N ILE A 118 -10.24 -0.01 14.41
CA ILE A 118 -10.62 -1.42 14.42
C ILE A 118 -11.58 -1.73 15.57
N LYS A 119 -12.61 -2.53 15.31
CA LYS A 119 -13.52 -3.06 16.33
C LYS A 119 -12.69 -3.93 17.28
N LYS A 120 -12.71 -3.60 18.57
CA LYS A 120 -12.22 -4.55 19.57
C LYS A 120 -13.29 -5.63 19.68
N GLU A 121 -12.92 -6.90 19.56
CA GLU A 121 -13.79 -7.97 20.03
C GLU A 121 -14.07 -7.68 21.51
N SER A 122 -15.30 -7.26 21.83
CA SER A 122 -15.76 -7.28 23.21
C SER A 122 -15.81 -8.75 23.62
N GLY A 123 -15.03 -9.09 24.63
CA GLY A 123 -14.82 -10.42 25.21
C GLY A 123 -15.82 -11.52 24.87
N LYS A 124 -15.27 -12.67 24.51
CA LYS A 124 -15.75 -13.93 25.07
C LYS A 124 -14.91 -14.25 26.29
#